data_AF-A0A1V6GTC0-F1
#
_entry.id   AF-A0A1V6GTC0-F1
#
_cell.length_a   1.000
_cell.length_b   1.000
_cell.length_c   1.000
_cell.angle_alpha   90.00
_cell.angle_beta   90.00
_cell.angle_gamma   90.00
#
_symmetry.space_group_name_H-M   'P 1'
#
loop_
_entity.id
_entity.type
_entity.pdbx_description
1 polymer ?
#
loop_
_entity_poly.entity_id
_entity_poly.type
_entity_poly.pdbx_seq_one_letter_code
_entity_poly.pdbx_strand_id
1 'polypeptide(L)'
;MRLNSLFRYLKPPRGFCLTKAGKIFFSFLTCLIVISLATGNNLLYLMLAAMLAFMIVSGIESEMNLRHLELDRVMPPEIHAGIPARIGYLVRNKRNSSSRLVLRDQGRLKIPAVGRGETRLMQTEISFPTRGRKTLGDIVISTTYPYGLFEKSITFPASAELVVFPRPVAFSLPRATGTQDAGGGKSHDAISHVRPYTPGDPLSSVVWKKQHLGLVTRVLEGGAGMNGLVVIQPGHDVETKLSCAAYVIAELHRAGRPFGLVLGDYYSGIALSREHKNAILTRLALTGAIRRPSLETVPDDAHLIHI
;
A
#
# COMPACT_ATOMS: atom_id res chain seq x y z
N MET A 1 27.14 -30.36 1.20
CA MET A 1 25.71 -30.67 0.93
C MET A 1 24.96 -30.58 2.25
N ARG A 2 24.18 -29.49 2.47
CA ARG A 2 23.68 -29.10 3.80
C ARG A 2 22.45 -29.93 4.23
N LEU A 3 22.59 -30.76 5.26
CA LEU A 3 21.50 -31.50 5.94
C LEU A 3 20.38 -30.60 6.53
N ASN A 4 20.58 -29.28 6.62
CA ASN A 4 19.61 -28.33 7.18
C ASN A 4 18.34 -28.13 6.32
N SER A 5 18.30 -28.62 5.07
CA SER A 5 17.11 -28.49 4.21
C SER A 5 16.02 -29.52 4.54
N LEU A 6 16.38 -30.71 5.04
CA LEU A 6 15.45 -31.80 5.36
C LEU A 6 14.59 -31.47 6.59
N PHE A 7 15.16 -30.84 7.62
CA PHE A 7 14.43 -30.47 8.84
C PHE A 7 13.43 -29.31 8.65
N ARG A 8 13.54 -28.54 7.57
CA ARG A 8 12.53 -27.53 7.21
C ARG A 8 11.24 -28.17 6.70
N TYR A 9 11.31 -29.38 6.14
CA TYR A 9 10.17 -30.15 5.64
C TYR A 9 9.43 -30.96 6.73
N LEU A 10 10.03 -31.11 7.91
CA LEU A 10 9.48 -31.83 9.07
C LEU A 10 8.82 -30.92 10.10
N LYS A 11 8.65 -29.62 9.83
CA LYS A 11 7.87 -28.74 10.70
C LYS A 11 6.39 -28.80 10.27
N PRO A 12 5.55 -29.61 10.94
CA PRO A 12 4.12 -29.62 10.65
C PRO A 12 3.52 -28.21 10.83
N PRO A 13 2.38 -27.91 10.18
CA PRO A 13 1.58 -26.72 10.43
C PRO A 13 1.33 -26.60 11.93
N ARG A 14 1.65 -25.43 12.48
CA ARG A 14 1.74 -25.22 13.92
C ARG A 14 0.38 -25.09 14.60
N GLY A 15 -0.70 -24.89 13.83
CA GLY A 15 -2.06 -24.86 14.36
C GLY A 15 -2.87 -26.08 13.92
N PHE A 16 -3.55 -26.69 14.88
CA PHE A 16 -4.47 -27.80 14.68
C PHE A 16 -5.70 -27.60 15.58
N CYS A 17 -6.89 -27.60 15.00
CA CYS A 17 -8.14 -27.48 15.74
C CYS A 17 -9.19 -28.46 15.20
N LEU A 18 -9.97 -29.07 16.08
CA LEU A 18 -11.11 -29.90 15.70
C LEU A 18 -12.29 -29.02 15.26
N THR A 19 -12.80 -29.26 14.06
CA THR A 19 -14.00 -28.59 13.59
C THR A 19 -15.25 -29.17 14.28
N LYS A 20 -16.42 -28.58 14.05
CA LYS A 20 -17.70 -29.17 14.50
C LYS A 20 -17.91 -30.59 13.95
N ALA A 21 -17.63 -30.80 12.66
CA ALA A 21 -17.73 -32.13 12.03
C ALA A 21 -16.70 -33.11 12.59
N GLY A 22 -15.48 -32.64 12.86
CA GLY A 22 -14.44 -33.43 13.52
C GLY A 22 -14.86 -33.90 14.90
N LYS A 23 -15.47 -33.04 15.71
CA LYS A 23 -15.98 -33.41 17.05
C LYS A 23 -17.05 -34.50 16.96
N ILE A 24 -17.98 -34.39 16.02
CA ILE A 24 -19.01 -35.41 15.79
C ILE A 24 -18.36 -36.74 15.37
N PHE A 25 -17.43 -36.70 14.42
CA PHE A 25 -16.68 -37.87 13.97
C PHE A 25 -15.94 -38.56 15.12
N PHE A 26 -15.24 -37.80 15.97
CA PHE A 26 -14.54 -38.35 17.13
C PHE A 26 -15.49 -38.90 18.19
N SER A 27 -16.63 -38.26 18.43
CA SER A 27 -17.65 -38.79 19.34
C SER A 27 -18.18 -40.13 18.85
N PHE A 28 -18.49 -40.24 17.55
CA PHE A 28 -18.93 -41.48 16.94
C PHE A 28 -17.83 -42.56 16.95
N LEU A 29 -16.58 -42.19 16.65
CA LEU A 29 -15.42 -43.07 16.75
C LEU A 29 -15.26 -43.64 18.15
N THR A 30 -15.33 -42.80 19.20
CA THR A 30 -15.23 -43.23 20.60
C THR A 30 -16.38 -44.16 20.98
N CYS A 31 -17.61 -43.85 20.56
CA CYS A 31 -18.76 -44.73 20.79
C CYS A 31 -18.55 -46.10 20.14
N LEU A 32 -18.09 -46.13 18.89
CA LEU A 32 -17.81 -47.35 18.15
C LEU A 32 -16.72 -48.19 18.82
N ILE A 33 -15.67 -47.55 19.36
CA ILE A 33 -14.62 -48.22 20.15
C ILE A 33 -15.24 -48.94 21.34
N VAL A 34 -16.02 -48.24 22.17
CA VAL A 34 -16.64 -48.82 23.38
C VAL A 34 -17.54 -50.00 23.03
N ILE A 35 -18.40 -49.85 22.03
CA ILE A 35 -19.33 -50.92 21.61
C ILE A 35 -18.55 -52.10 21.03
N SER A 36 -17.53 -51.86 20.18
CA SER A 36 -16.72 -52.93 19.59
C SER A 36 -16.02 -53.78 20.65
N LEU A 37 -15.45 -53.14 21.68
CA LEU A 37 -14.77 -53.79 22.79
C LEU A 37 -15.75 -54.58 23.67
N ALA A 38 -16.92 -54.00 23.97
CA ALA A 38 -17.92 -54.66 24.81
C ALA A 38 -18.57 -55.88 24.13
N THR A 39 -18.83 -55.79 22.82
CA THR A 39 -19.56 -56.84 22.08
C THR A 39 -18.63 -57.90 21.49
N GLY A 40 -17.33 -57.62 21.35
CA GLY A 40 -16.37 -58.50 20.67
C GLY A 40 -16.69 -58.71 19.18
N ASN A 41 -17.47 -57.83 18.56
CA ASN A 41 -17.95 -58.02 17.19
C ASN A 41 -16.88 -57.60 16.16
N ASN A 42 -16.40 -58.58 15.39
CA ASN A 42 -15.38 -58.39 14.34
C ASN A 42 -15.77 -57.34 13.29
N LEU A 43 -17.06 -57.19 12.96
CA LEU A 43 -17.51 -56.18 12.01
C LEU A 43 -17.30 -54.76 12.54
N LEU A 44 -17.52 -54.55 13.84
CA LEU A 44 -17.29 -53.24 14.47
C LEU A 44 -15.81 -52.90 14.53
N TYR A 45 -14.93 -53.89 14.75
CA TYR A 45 -13.48 -53.68 14.64
C TYR A 45 -13.04 -53.33 13.22
N LEU A 46 -13.63 -53.94 12.19
CA LEU A 46 -13.35 -53.58 10.81
C LEU A 46 -13.79 -52.14 10.50
N MET A 47 -14.98 -51.75 10.95
CA MET A 47 -15.48 -50.38 10.80
C MET A 47 -14.61 -49.37 11.54
N LEU A 48 -14.15 -49.71 12.76
CA LEU A 48 -13.21 -48.92 13.53
C LEU A 48 -11.90 -48.71 12.77
N ALA A 49 -11.32 -49.78 12.24
CA ALA A 49 -10.10 -49.73 11.46
C ALA A 49 -10.26 -48.85 10.21
N ALA A 50 -11.39 -48.95 9.51
CA ALA A 50 -11.69 -48.12 8.34
C ALA A 50 -11.81 -46.63 8.71
N MET A 51 -12.47 -46.29 9.82
CA MET A 51 -12.57 -44.91 10.30
C MET A 51 -11.21 -44.34 10.70
N LEU A 52 -10.38 -45.13 11.38
CA LEU A 52 -9.01 -44.73 11.73
C LEU A 52 -8.16 -44.52 10.48
N ALA A 53 -8.23 -45.41 9.49
CA ALA A 53 -7.54 -45.27 8.21
C ALA A 53 -7.99 -43.99 7.48
N PHE A 54 -9.30 -43.74 7.41
CA PHE A 54 -9.85 -42.52 6.83
C PHE A 54 -9.35 -41.25 7.52
N MET A 55 -9.29 -41.26 8.86
CA MET A 55 -8.75 -40.14 9.65
C MET A 55 -7.28 -39.88 9.32
N ILE A 56 -6.47 -40.92 9.18
CA ILE A 56 -5.04 -40.81 8.84
C ILE A 56 -4.87 -40.23 7.43
N VAL A 57 -5.60 -40.77 6.43
CA VAL A 57 -5.55 -40.26 5.04
C VAL A 57 -5.96 -38.79 5.00
N SER A 58 -7.06 -38.42 5.66
CA SER A 58 -7.52 -37.04 5.79
C SER A 58 -6.44 -36.12 6.40
N GLY A 59 -5.76 -36.60 7.45
CA GLY A 59 -4.66 -35.88 8.08
C GLY A 59 -3.47 -35.65 7.15
N ILE A 60 -3.09 -36.64 6.35
CA ILE A 60 -2.01 -36.58 5.36
C ILE A 60 -2.39 -35.63 4.22
N GLU A 61 -3.60 -35.73 3.66
CA GLU A 61 -4.04 -34.84 2.58
C GLU A 61 -4.12 -33.39 3.04
N SER A 62 -4.63 -33.15 4.25
CA SER A 62 -4.67 -31.82 4.85
C SER A 62 -3.27 -31.23 5.04
N GLU A 63 -2.28 -32.07 5.37
CA GLU A 63 -0.87 -31.69 5.46
C GLU A 63 -0.31 -31.30 4.09
N MET A 64 -0.50 -32.16 3.09
CA MET A 64 -0.04 -31.93 1.73
C MET A 64 -0.65 -30.66 1.11
N ASN A 65 -1.88 -30.32 1.52
CA ASN A 65 -2.60 -29.14 1.05
C ASN A 65 -1.96 -27.81 1.50
N LEU A 66 -1.27 -27.78 2.65
CA LEU A 66 -0.54 -26.60 3.14
C LEU A 66 0.95 -26.64 2.78
N ARG A 67 1.47 -27.83 2.45
CA ARG A 67 2.90 -28.01 2.16
C ARG A 67 3.30 -27.29 0.88
N HIS A 68 4.51 -26.74 0.89
CA HIS A 68 5.12 -26.04 -0.25
C HIS A 68 4.37 -24.77 -0.71
N LEU A 69 3.44 -24.28 0.11
CA LEU A 69 2.89 -22.94 -0.06
C LEU A 69 3.98 -21.91 0.19
N GLU A 70 4.05 -20.96 -0.72
CA GLU A 70 4.85 -19.74 -0.61
C GLU A 70 3.88 -18.57 -0.66
N LEU A 71 4.17 -17.57 0.16
CA LEU A 71 3.31 -16.42 0.34
C LEU A 71 4.17 -15.17 0.41
N ASP A 72 3.91 -14.22 -0.48
CA ASP A 72 4.50 -12.90 -0.45
C ASP A 72 3.41 -11.83 -0.31
N ARG A 73 3.60 -10.89 0.63
CA ARG A 73 2.72 -9.73 0.80
C ARG A 73 3.21 -8.61 -0.13
N VAL A 74 2.33 -8.15 -1.01
CA VAL A 74 2.58 -7.04 -1.92
C VAL A 74 1.96 -5.77 -1.33
N MET A 75 2.82 -4.88 -0.84
CA MET A 75 2.38 -3.62 -0.23
C MET A 75 2.01 -2.61 -1.32
N PRO A 76 0.92 -1.84 -1.14
CA PRO A 76 0.67 -0.69 -2.00
C PRO A 76 1.77 0.35 -1.80
N PRO A 77 2.05 1.17 -2.84
CA PRO A 77 3.15 2.12 -2.78
C PRO A 77 2.92 3.29 -1.81
N GLU A 78 1.67 3.67 -1.59
CA GLU A 78 1.26 4.78 -0.73
C GLU A 78 0.01 4.36 0.04
N ILE A 79 0.00 4.62 1.35
CA ILE A 79 -1.13 4.34 2.23
C ILE A 79 -1.41 5.61 3.00
N HIS A 80 -2.64 6.10 2.92
CA HIS A 80 -3.07 7.33 3.60
C HIS A 80 -4.06 7.00 4.72
N ALA A 81 -3.99 7.77 5.80
CA ALA A 81 -4.92 7.63 6.91
C ALA A 81 -6.37 7.83 6.44
N GLY A 82 -7.27 6.96 6.86
CA GLY A 82 -8.71 7.01 6.54
C GLY A 82 -9.07 6.71 5.08
N ILE A 83 -8.11 6.37 4.21
CA ILE A 83 -8.36 6.01 2.82
C ILE A 83 -8.06 4.52 2.62
N PRO A 84 -9.02 3.70 2.14
CA PRO A 84 -8.76 2.31 1.81
C PRO A 84 -7.67 2.16 0.74
N ALA A 85 -6.68 1.33 1.03
CA ALA A 85 -5.63 0.93 0.09
C ALA A 85 -5.75 -0.58 -0.22
N ARG A 86 -5.29 -1.01 -1.40
CA ARG A 86 -5.32 -2.42 -1.79
C ARG A 86 -3.99 -3.09 -1.44
N ILE A 87 -4.04 -4.09 -0.56
CA ILE A 87 -2.91 -4.97 -0.27
C ILE A 87 -3.04 -6.25 -1.08
N GLY A 88 -1.93 -6.67 -1.70
CA GLY A 88 -1.85 -7.89 -2.49
C GLY A 88 -1.23 -9.06 -1.72
N TYR A 89 -1.64 -10.27 -2.06
CA TYR A 89 -1.05 -11.51 -1.58
C TYR A 89 -0.75 -12.41 -2.78
N LEU A 90 0.53 -12.71 -2.98
CA LEU A 90 0.98 -13.65 -3.98
C LEU A 90 1.10 -15.02 -3.33
N VAL A 91 0.19 -15.93 -3.67
CA VAL A 91 0.17 -17.30 -3.16
C VAL A 91 0.63 -18.23 -4.26
N ARG A 92 1.67 -19.03 -3.99
CA ARG A 92 2.22 -20.00 -4.93
C ARG A 92 2.28 -21.37 -4.31
N ASN A 93 1.89 -22.40 -5.05
CA ASN A 93 2.20 -23.79 -4.68
C ASN A 93 3.07 -24.44 -5.75
N LYS A 94 4.35 -24.67 -5.43
CA LYS A 94 5.30 -25.21 -6.42
C LYS A 94 5.10 -26.69 -6.73
N ARG A 95 4.52 -27.47 -5.81
CA ARG A 95 4.59 -28.94 -5.85
C ARG A 95 3.24 -29.64 -5.80
N ASN A 96 2.27 -29.06 -5.11
CA ASN A 96 0.96 -29.65 -4.89
C ASN A 96 -0.14 -28.75 -5.44
N SER A 97 -1.34 -29.28 -5.55
CA SER A 97 -2.56 -28.47 -5.64
C SER A 97 -3.06 -28.18 -4.23
N SER A 98 -3.45 -26.94 -3.97
CA SER A 98 -4.07 -26.54 -2.72
C SER A 98 -5.51 -26.08 -2.91
N SER A 99 -6.40 -26.47 -2.02
CA SER A 99 -7.82 -26.12 -2.05
C SER A 99 -8.33 -25.73 -0.66
N ARG A 100 -9.44 -24.98 -0.63
CA ARG A 100 -10.10 -24.53 0.61
C ARG A 100 -9.10 -23.89 1.59
N LEU A 101 -8.34 -22.93 1.07
CA LEU A 101 -7.39 -22.14 1.84
C LEU A 101 -8.06 -20.85 2.31
N VAL A 102 -7.75 -20.45 3.54
CA VAL A 102 -8.21 -19.21 4.15
C VAL A 102 -6.99 -18.46 4.66
N LEU A 103 -6.75 -17.27 4.12
CA LEU A 103 -5.71 -16.36 4.56
C LEU A 103 -6.26 -15.42 5.65
N ARG A 104 -5.49 -15.25 6.72
CA ARG A 104 -5.74 -14.32 7.81
C ARG A 104 -4.54 -13.39 7.97
N ASP A 105 -4.81 -12.10 7.75
CA ASP A 105 -3.89 -11.00 8.00
C ASP A 105 -4.71 -9.88 8.69
N GLN A 106 -4.89 -8.72 8.04
CA GLN A 106 -5.79 -7.64 8.49
C GLN A 106 -7.27 -7.94 8.25
N GLY A 107 -7.55 -9.02 7.53
CA GLY A 107 -8.89 -9.52 7.26
C GLY A 107 -8.85 -11.02 6.99
N ARG A 108 -10.01 -11.56 6.61
CA ARG A 108 -10.18 -12.97 6.26
C ARG A 108 -10.47 -13.10 4.77
N LEU A 109 -9.59 -13.75 4.04
CA LEU A 109 -9.71 -13.94 2.59
C LEU A 109 -9.76 -15.43 2.25
N LYS A 110 -10.75 -15.83 1.46
CA LYS A 110 -10.79 -17.19 0.90
C LYS A 110 -9.93 -17.21 -0.35
N ILE A 111 -8.91 -18.07 -0.36
CA ILE A 111 -8.08 -18.26 -1.55
C ILE A 111 -8.75 -19.37 -2.39
N PRO A 112 -9.01 -19.11 -3.68
CA PRO A 112 -9.43 -20.16 -4.62
C PRO A 112 -8.43 -21.32 -4.68
N ALA A 113 -8.82 -22.42 -5.35
CA ALA A 113 -7.88 -23.52 -5.56
C ALA A 113 -6.64 -23.03 -6.34
N VAL A 114 -5.46 -23.33 -5.81
CA VAL A 114 -4.15 -23.04 -6.41
C VAL A 114 -3.61 -24.34 -6.98
N GLY A 115 -3.53 -24.43 -8.30
CA GLY A 115 -2.96 -25.57 -9.00
C GLY A 115 -1.47 -25.73 -8.76
N ARG A 116 -0.94 -26.90 -9.13
CA ARG A 116 0.49 -27.17 -9.05
C ARG A 116 1.27 -26.25 -9.99
N GLY A 117 2.26 -25.56 -9.44
CA GLY A 117 3.07 -24.56 -10.15
C GLY A 117 2.35 -23.23 -10.38
N GLU A 118 1.08 -23.11 -9.98
CA GLU A 118 0.30 -21.90 -10.17
C GLU A 118 0.69 -20.84 -9.14
N THR A 119 0.65 -19.59 -9.58
CA THR A 119 0.78 -18.41 -8.72
C THR A 119 -0.49 -17.59 -8.84
N ARG A 120 -1.11 -17.24 -7.71
CA ARG A 120 -2.31 -16.40 -7.64
C ARG A 120 -2.06 -15.13 -6.87
N LEU A 121 -2.40 -14.01 -7.49
CA LEU A 121 -2.43 -12.70 -6.84
C LEU A 121 -3.85 -12.41 -6.36
N MET A 122 -4.03 -12.34 -5.05
CA MET A 122 -5.30 -11.93 -4.43
C MET A 122 -5.15 -10.53 -3.84
N GLN A 123 -6.22 -9.74 -3.84
CA GLN A 123 -6.20 -8.39 -3.27
C GLN A 123 -7.32 -8.22 -2.26
N THR A 124 -7.05 -7.48 -1.20
CA THR A 124 -8.06 -7.03 -0.24
C THR A 124 -7.83 -5.56 0.09
N GLU A 125 -8.86 -4.90 0.58
CA GLU A 125 -8.74 -3.54 1.08
C GLU A 125 -8.27 -3.55 2.53
N ILE A 126 -7.42 -2.58 2.85
CA ILE A 126 -6.91 -2.29 4.19
C ILE A 126 -7.04 -0.78 4.41
N SER A 127 -7.48 -0.38 5.60
CA SER A 127 -7.53 1.03 6.00
C SER A 127 -6.93 1.19 7.38
N PHE A 128 -6.23 2.31 7.59
CA PHE A 128 -5.70 2.68 8.89
C PHE A 128 -6.35 3.98 9.35
N PRO A 129 -6.87 4.05 10.58
CA PRO A 129 -7.56 5.25 11.06
C PRO A 129 -6.60 6.42 11.29
N THR A 130 -5.34 6.14 11.65
CA THR A 130 -4.35 7.16 12.03
C THR A 130 -3.04 7.01 11.25
N ARG A 131 -2.40 8.15 10.97
CA ARG A 131 -1.07 8.22 10.33
C ARG A 131 0.05 7.75 11.26
N GLY A 132 1.24 7.55 10.70
CA GLY A 132 2.45 7.19 11.44
C GLY A 132 2.94 5.77 11.17
N ARG A 133 3.88 5.28 11.99
CA ARG A 133 4.43 3.92 11.86
C ARG A 133 3.38 2.90 12.27
N LYS A 134 3.17 1.90 11.41
CA LYS A 134 2.33 0.73 11.69
C LYS A 134 3.14 -0.52 11.40
N THR A 135 2.90 -1.54 12.21
CA THR A 135 3.50 -2.86 12.04
C THR A 135 2.42 -3.83 11.57
N LEU A 136 2.69 -4.53 10.48
CA LEU A 136 1.90 -5.67 10.08
C LEU A 136 2.55 -6.92 10.66
N GLY A 137 1.71 -7.80 11.21
CA GLY A 137 2.14 -9.08 11.77
C GLY A 137 2.37 -10.15 10.71
N ASP A 138 2.56 -11.36 11.18
CA ASP A 138 2.65 -12.56 10.36
C ASP A 138 1.31 -12.91 9.71
N ILE A 139 1.38 -13.61 8.59
CA ILE A 139 0.19 -14.07 7.87
C ILE A 139 -0.05 -15.53 8.19
N VAL A 140 -1.31 -15.88 8.47
CA VAL A 140 -1.71 -17.26 8.74
C VAL A 140 -2.57 -17.78 7.60
N ILE A 141 -2.23 -18.93 7.03
CA ILE A 141 -3.10 -19.65 6.11
C ILE A 141 -3.64 -20.89 6.83
N SER A 142 -4.96 -21.07 6.84
CA SER A 142 -5.61 -22.26 7.35
C SER A 142 -6.37 -23.03 6.26
N THR A 143 -6.58 -24.32 6.50
CA THR A 143 -7.37 -25.18 5.63
C THR A 143 -8.20 -26.18 6.44
N THR A 144 -9.37 -26.52 5.90
CA THR A 144 -10.23 -27.61 6.34
C THR A 144 -10.31 -28.74 5.31
N TYR A 145 -9.45 -28.74 4.30
CA TYR A 145 -9.37 -29.83 3.32
C TYR A 145 -8.87 -31.13 3.98
N PRO A 146 -9.33 -32.32 3.52
CA PRO A 146 -10.36 -32.60 2.52
C PRO A 146 -11.79 -32.70 3.08
N TYR A 147 -11.97 -33.30 4.26
CA TYR A 147 -13.31 -33.63 4.78
C TYR A 147 -13.77 -32.70 5.90
N GLY A 148 -12.97 -31.69 6.24
CA GLY A 148 -13.30 -30.75 7.30
C GLY A 148 -13.29 -31.36 8.68
N LEU A 149 -12.59 -32.48 8.93
CA LEU A 149 -12.41 -33.03 10.28
C LEU A 149 -11.56 -32.10 11.16
N PHE A 150 -10.53 -31.49 10.56
CA PHE A 150 -9.55 -30.67 11.23
C PHE A 150 -9.38 -29.34 10.50
N GLU A 151 -9.10 -28.28 11.24
CA GLU A 151 -8.53 -27.04 10.71
C GLU A 151 -7.04 -27.04 11.00
N LYS A 152 -6.21 -27.15 9.96
CA LYS A 152 -4.75 -27.01 10.05
C LYS A 152 -4.34 -25.60 9.63
N SER A 153 -3.30 -25.05 10.24
CA SER A 153 -2.78 -23.74 9.85
C SER A 153 -1.26 -23.62 9.91
N ILE A 154 -0.73 -22.81 8.98
CA ILE A 154 0.68 -22.47 8.88
C ILE A 154 0.85 -20.94 8.97
N THR A 155 1.87 -20.50 9.69
CA THR A 155 2.22 -19.09 9.85
C THR A 155 3.43 -18.76 8.97
N PHE A 156 3.31 -17.70 8.17
CA PHE A 156 4.36 -17.16 7.34
C PHE A 156 4.96 -15.92 8.01
N PRO A 157 6.29 -15.90 8.25
CA PRO A 157 6.97 -14.72 8.74
C PRO A 157 6.92 -13.66 7.64
N ALA A 158 6.03 -12.69 7.83
CA ALA A 158 5.76 -11.63 6.87
C ALA A 158 5.62 -10.29 7.60
N SER A 159 6.25 -10.15 8.76
CA SER A 159 6.24 -8.89 9.49
C SER A 159 6.83 -7.77 8.63
N ALA A 160 6.11 -6.66 8.56
CA ALA A 160 6.51 -5.50 7.77
C ALA A 160 6.17 -4.23 8.52
N GLU A 161 7.14 -3.32 8.62
CA GLU A 161 6.88 -1.96 9.07
C GLU A 161 6.49 -1.11 7.87
N LEU A 162 5.46 -0.29 8.03
CA LEU A 162 5.04 0.68 7.03
C LEU A 162 4.75 2.02 7.68
N VAL A 163 4.76 3.06 6.85
CA VAL A 163 4.37 4.40 7.27
C VAL A 163 3.06 4.74 6.58
N VAL A 164 2.04 5.04 7.38
CA VAL A 164 0.77 5.58 6.91
C VAL A 164 0.89 7.09 6.82
N PHE A 165 0.71 7.62 5.62
CA PHE A 165 0.80 9.05 5.34
C PHE A 165 -0.43 9.82 5.85
N PRO A 166 -0.32 11.14 6.08
CA PRO A 166 -1.48 11.98 6.34
C PRO A 166 -2.53 11.85 5.22
N ARG A 167 -3.80 12.01 5.57
CA ARG A 167 -4.89 12.03 4.59
C ARG A 167 -4.76 13.32 3.76
N PRO A 168 -4.64 13.27 2.43
CA PRO A 168 -4.63 14.48 1.63
C PRO A 168 -6.02 15.13 1.70
N VAL A 169 -6.08 16.35 2.22
CA VAL A 169 -7.28 17.18 2.25
C VAL A 169 -7.09 18.30 1.24
N ALA A 170 -8.07 18.48 0.35
CA ALA A 170 -7.99 19.47 -0.70
C ALA A 170 -7.75 20.87 -0.10
N PHE A 171 -6.68 21.50 -0.57
CA PHE A 171 -6.29 22.84 -0.16
C PHE A 171 -6.17 23.71 -1.41
N SER A 172 -6.98 24.76 -1.48
CA SER A 172 -6.88 25.75 -2.54
C SER A 172 -5.66 26.61 -2.28
N LEU A 173 -4.64 26.49 -3.13
CA LEU A 173 -3.52 27.42 -3.11
C LEU A 173 -4.07 28.83 -3.34
N PRO A 174 -3.73 29.81 -2.48
CA PRO A 174 -3.89 31.20 -2.86
C PRO A 174 -3.15 31.38 -4.17
N ARG A 175 -3.89 31.67 -5.24
CA ARG A 175 -3.30 32.05 -6.52
C ARG A 175 -2.41 33.22 -6.18
N ALA A 176 -1.10 33.11 -6.41
CA ALA A 176 -0.14 34.16 -6.09
C ALA A 176 -0.75 35.50 -6.53
N THR A 177 -1.16 36.30 -5.56
CA THR A 177 -1.60 37.66 -5.80
C THR A 177 -0.33 38.41 -6.15
N GLY A 178 0.05 38.32 -7.43
CA GLY A 178 0.77 39.41 -8.05
C GLY A 178 0.00 40.67 -7.71
N THR A 179 0.70 41.63 -7.13
CA THR A 179 0.25 42.98 -6.81
C THR A 179 -0.86 43.42 -7.76
N GLN A 180 -2.03 43.72 -7.19
CA GLN A 180 -3.17 44.25 -7.91
C GLN A 180 -2.79 45.60 -8.52
N ASP A 181 -2.41 45.60 -9.80
CA ASP A 181 -2.74 46.71 -10.67
C ASP A 181 -4.10 46.42 -11.29
N ALA A 182 -5.03 47.35 -11.05
CA ALA A 182 -6.40 47.30 -11.48
C ALA A 182 -6.51 47.15 -13.01
N GLY A 183 -7.10 46.03 -13.45
CA GLY A 183 -7.43 45.83 -14.86
C GLY A 183 -7.77 44.37 -15.15
N GLY A 184 -9.07 44.04 -15.15
CA GLY A 184 -9.57 42.69 -15.40
C GLY A 184 -9.07 42.12 -16.73
N GLY A 185 -8.49 40.91 -16.68
CA GLY A 185 -8.06 40.17 -17.86
C GLY A 185 -7.72 38.73 -17.51
N LYS A 186 -8.41 37.80 -18.18
CA LYS A 186 -8.18 36.36 -18.07
C LYS A 186 -6.70 36.02 -18.28
N SER A 187 -6.16 35.20 -17.38
CA SER A 187 -4.98 34.33 -17.53
C SER A 187 -4.20 34.53 -18.84
N HIS A 188 -3.17 35.36 -18.82
CA HIS A 188 -2.22 35.48 -19.92
C HIS A 188 -0.81 35.53 -19.34
N ASP A 189 0.10 34.74 -19.93
CA ASP A 189 1.55 34.86 -19.74
C ASP A 189 1.95 36.32 -19.76
N ALA A 190 2.59 36.75 -18.67
CA ALA A 190 3.16 38.06 -18.52
C ALA A 190 4.09 38.34 -19.72
N ILE A 191 3.76 39.39 -20.47
CA ILE A 191 4.52 39.84 -21.64
C ILE A 191 5.82 40.42 -21.10
N SER A 192 6.94 39.72 -21.26
CA SER A 192 8.24 40.19 -20.74
C SER A 192 8.90 41.22 -21.67
N HIS A 193 8.90 40.99 -22.98
CA HIS A 193 9.43 41.92 -23.97
C HIS A 193 8.88 41.67 -25.38
N VAL A 194 8.99 42.68 -26.25
CA VAL A 194 8.56 42.63 -27.66
C VAL A 194 9.79 42.89 -28.52
N ARG A 195 10.08 42.01 -29.48
CA ARG A 195 11.22 42.16 -30.42
C ARG A 195 10.74 42.26 -31.88
N PRO A 196 11.56 42.85 -32.78
CA PRO A 196 11.29 42.82 -34.22
C PRO A 196 11.17 41.39 -34.73
N TYR A 197 10.23 41.16 -35.64
CA TYR A 197 9.99 39.85 -36.26
C TYR A 197 11.23 39.37 -37.03
N THR A 198 11.62 38.12 -36.78
CA THR A 198 12.70 37.45 -37.52
C THR A 198 12.11 36.33 -38.39
N PRO A 199 12.51 36.20 -39.67
CA PRO A 199 12.04 35.13 -40.54
C PRO A 199 12.29 33.75 -39.91
N GLY A 200 11.21 33.01 -39.63
CA GLY A 200 11.25 31.72 -38.93
C GLY A 200 10.37 31.64 -37.68
N ASP A 201 9.94 32.78 -37.14
CA ASP A 201 8.99 32.81 -36.02
C ASP A 201 7.58 32.37 -36.47
N PRO A 202 6.86 31.54 -35.68
CA PRO A 202 5.53 31.04 -36.03
C PRO A 202 4.51 32.18 -36.10
N LEU A 203 3.64 32.17 -37.12
CA LEU A 203 2.69 33.26 -37.38
C LEU A 203 1.68 33.50 -36.23
N SER A 204 1.49 32.52 -35.35
CA SER A 204 0.62 32.62 -34.17
C SER A 204 1.17 33.52 -33.06
N SER A 205 2.48 33.86 -33.08
CA SER A 205 3.11 34.74 -32.09
C SER A 205 3.22 36.20 -32.55
N VAL A 206 2.68 36.54 -33.72
CA VAL A 206 2.69 37.92 -34.25
C VAL A 206 1.57 38.75 -33.63
N VAL A 207 1.91 39.87 -32.99
CA VAL A 207 0.92 40.78 -32.38
C VAL A 207 0.59 41.90 -33.36
N TRP A 208 -0.58 41.83 -34.00
CA TRP A 208 -0.99 42.74 -35.07
C TRP A 208 -1.44 44.15 -34.62
N LYS A 209 -1.44 44.46 -33.31
CA LYS A 209 -2.07 45.68 -32.78
C LYS A 209 -1.20 46.95 -32.80
N LYS A 210 0.00 46.91 -33.40
CA LYS A 210 0.88 48.10 -33.59
C LYS A 210 1.45 48.13 -35.01
N GLN A 211 0.66 48.58 -35.97
CA GLN A 211 1.03 48.59 -37.40
C GLN A 211 2.07 49.66 -37.79
N HIS A 212 2.39 50.64 -36.92
CA HIS A 212 3.28 51.76 -37.28
C HIS A 212 4.79 51.53 -37.03
N LEU A 213 5.22 50.37 -36.49
CA LEU A 213 6.63 50.07 -36.17
C LEU A 213 7.20 48.77 -36.78
N GLY A 214 6.49 48.16 -37.73
CA GLY A 214 6.88 46.87 -38.31
C GLY A 214 6.39 45.66 -37.51
N LEU A 215 6.55 44.46 -38.09
CA LEU A 215 6.13 43.20 -37.49
C LEU A 215 6.94 42.93 -36.21
N VAL A 216 6.24 42.62 -35.13
CA VAL A 216 6.83 42.30 -33.82
C VAL A 216 6.36 40.93 -33.34
N THR A 217 7.30 40.10 -32.90
CA THR A 217 7.02 38.75 -32.39
C THR A 217 6.91 38.77 -30.87
N ARG A 218 5.88 38.11 -30.34
CA ARG A 218 5.77 37.73 -28.93
C ARG A 218 6.74 36.59 -28.63
N VAL A 219 7.80 36.87 -27.88
CA VAL A 219 8.61 35.82 -27.28
C VAL A 219 7.89 35.36 -26.01
N LEU A 220 7.29 34.17 -26.08
CA LEU A 220 6.86 33.44 -24.88
C LEU A 220 8.12 32.82 -24.29
N GLU A 221 8.74 33.48 -23.31
CA GLU A 221 9.57 32.74 -22.37
C GLU A 221 8.63 31.80 -21.63
N GLY A 222 8.66 30.52 -21.99
CA GLY A 222 8.08 29.49 -21.16
C GLY A 222 8.71 29.62 -19.77
N GLY A 223 7.95 30.11 -18.80
CA GLY A 223 8.40 30.33 -17.44
C GLY A 223 9.10 29.08 -16.93
N ALA A 224 10.43 29.13 -16.91
CA ALA A 224 11.28 28.08 -16.42
C ALA A 224 11.02 27.91 -14.92
N GLY A 225 10.66 26.69 -14.51
CA GLY A 225 11.00 26.17 -13.19
C GLY A 225 10.58 26.96 -11.95
N MET A 226 9.30 27.31 -11.79
CA MET A 226 8.81 27.72 -10.47
C MET A 226 8.85 26.51 -9.51
N ASN A 227 9.90 26.44 -8.69
CA ASN A 227 10.05 25.45 -7.63
C ASN A 227 9.08 25.77 -6.49
N GLY A 228 8.15 24.86 -6.21
CA GLY A 228 7.13 25.06 -5.17
C GLY A 228 7.63 24.63 -3.80
N LEU A 229 7.89 25.58 -2.89
CA LEU A 229 8.33 25.26 -1.53
C LEU A 229 7.15 25.36 -0.56
N VAL A 230 6.80 24.24 0.08
CA VAL A 230 5.73 24.18 1.08
C VAL A 230 6.32 24.49 2.45
N VAL A 231 5.81 25.54 3.11
CA VAL A 231 6.26 25.97 4.44
C VAL A 231 5.11 25.80 5.42
N ILE A 232 5.28 24.92 6.41
CA ILE A 232 4.26 24.66 7.42
C ILE A 232 4.49 25.57 8.63
N GLN A 233 3.51 26.43 8.93
CA GLN A 233 3.52 27.32 10.08
C GLN A 233 2.90 26.64 11.32
N PRO A 234 3.37 26.92 12.54
CA PRO A 234 2.75 26.40 13.75
C PRO A 234 1.32 26.96 13.93
N GLY A 235 0.44 26.18 14.56
CA GLY A 235 -0.95 26.56 14.81
C GLY A 235 -1.73 25.49 15.56
N HIS A 236 -2.99 25.76 15.91
CA HIS A 236 -3.82 24.87 16.73
C HIS A 236 -4.21 23.56 16.03
N ASP A 237 -4.29 23.53 14.70
CA ASP A 237 -4.73 22.36 13.94
C ASP A 237 -3.59 21.72 13.15
N VAL A 238 -2.74 20.99 13.87
CA VAL A 238 -1.59 20.26 13.29
C VAL A 238 -2.04 19.24 12.25
N GLU A 239 -3.15 18.54 12.48
CA GLU A 239 -3.60 17.45 11.61
C GLU A 239 -4.02 17.94 10.24
N THR A 240 -4.85 18.99 10.21
CA THR A 240 -5.33 19.58 8.96
C THR A 240 -4.17 20.20 8.20
N LYS A 241 -3.20 20.84 8.86
CA LYS A 241 -2.01 21.38 8.19
C LYS A 241 -1.17 20.30 7.53
N LEU A 242 -0.92 19.19 8.22
CA LEU A 242 -0.19 18.05 7.65
C LEU A 242 -0.97 17.41 6.48
N SER A 243 -2.30 17.38 6.58
CA SER A 243 -3.21 16.88 5.55
C SER A 243 -3.23 17.76 4.30
N CYS A 244 -3.26 19.08 4.47
CA CYS A 244 -3.15 20.07 3.41
C CYS A 244 -1.77 20.02 2.75
N ALA A 245 -0.69 19.93 3.54
CA ALA A 245 0.67 19.80 3.02
C ALA A 245 0.83 18.52 2.19
N ALA A 246 0.30 17.38 2.66
CA ALA A 246 0.30 16.14 1.90
C ALA A 246 -0.45 16.27 0.57
N TYR A 247 -1.56 17.00 0.54
CA TYR A 247 -2.30 17.29 -0.69
C TYR A 247 -1.49 18.16 -1.67
N VAL A 248 -0.90 19.26 -1.20
CA VAL A 248 -0.11 20.18 -2.05
C VAL A 248 1.12 19.46 -2.63
N ILE A 249 1.83 18.67 -1.84
CA ILE A 249 3.00 17.89 -2.31
C ILE A 249 2.57 16.85 -3.37
N ALA A 250 1.45 16.16 -3.16
CA ALA A 250 0.93 15.21 -4.14
C ALA A 250 0.53 15.91 -5.45
N GLU A 251 -0.06 17.11 -5.36
CA GLU A 251 -0.45 17.90 -6.52
C GLU A 251 0.75 18.45 -7.31
N LEU A 252 1.77 18.97 -6.62
CA LEU A 252 3.01 19.44 -7.25
C LEU A 252 3.76 18.32 -7.97
N HIS A 253 3.86 17.14 -7.35
CA HIS A 253 4.43 15.95 -7.98
C HIS A 253 3.61 15.51 -9.20
N ARG A 254 2.27 15.53 -9.12
CA ARG A 254 1.38 15.20 -10.25
C ARG A 254 1.53 16.19 -11.40
N ALA A 255 1.74 17.47 -11.09
CA ALA A 255 1.97 18.53 -12.06
C ALA A 255 3.38 18.54 -12.67
N GLY A 256 4.28 17.63 -12.25
CA GLY A 256 5.65 17.55 -12.75
C GLY A 256 6.55 18.72 -12.31
N ARG A 257 6.20 19.42 -11.23
CA ARG A 257 6.93 20.60 -10.76
C ARG A 257 7.87 20.22 -9.61
N PRO A 258 9.14 20.66 -9.59
CA PRO A 258 10.01 20.43 -8.44
C PRO A 258 9.41 21.06 -7.18
N PHE A 259 9.51 20.35 -6.06
CA PHE A 259 8.94 20.79 -4.79
C PHE A 259 9.86 20.49 -3.61
N GLY A 260 9.60 21.17 -2.49
CA GLY A 260 10.26 20.90 -1.22
C GLY A 260 9.34 21.18 -0.04
N LEU A 261 9.79 20.80 1.16
CA LEU A 261 9.11 21.02 2.43
C LEU A 261 10.06 21.71 3.42
N VAL A 262 9.54 22.74 4.08
CA VAL A 262 10.12 23.31 5.31
C VAL A 262 9.17 23.03 6.47
N LEU A 263 9.68 22.35 7.50
CA LEU A 263 8.94 21.97 8.69
C LEU A 263 9.83 22.13 9.93
N GLY A 264 9.64 23.23 10.67
CA GLY A 264 10.57 23.59 11.75
C GLY A 264 11.98 23.79 11.20
N ASP A 265 12.95 23.06 11.75
CA ASP A 265 14.36 23.10 11.31
C ASP A 265 14.65 22.14 10.15
N TYR A 266 13.65 21.37 9.70
CA TYR A 266 13.81 20.41 8.61
C TYR A 266 13.53 21.06 7.25
N TYR A 267 14.53 21.03 6.37
CA TYR A 267 14.40 21.35 4.96
C TYR A 267 14.70 20.10 4.12
N SER A 268 13.81 19.76 3.19
CA SER A 268 13.99 18.55 2.36
C SER A 268 14.94 18.74 1.18
N GLY A 269 15.27 19.99 0.80
CA GLY A 269 15.72 20.29 -0.56
C GLY A 269 14.55 20.40 -1.54
N ILE A 270 14.84 20.80 -2.78
CA ILE A 270 13.89 20.84 -3.89
C ILE A 270 14.22 19.71 -4.86
N ALA A 271 13.26 18.80 -5.09
CA ALA A 271 13.39 17.76 -6.10
C ALA A 271 12.01 17.34 -6.63
N LEU A 272 12.02 16.55 -7.72
CA LEU A 272 10.80 16.05 -8.37
C LEU A 272 10.61 14.54 -8.18
N SER A 273 11.58 13.82 -7.59
CA SER A 273 11.55 12.35 -7.57
C SER A 273 10.45 11.78 -6.67
N ARG A 274 9.97 10.58 -7.02
CA ARG A 274 9.02 9.83 -6.20
C ARG A 274 9.59 9.50 -4.82
N GLU A 275 10.88 9.20 -4.76
CA GLU A 275 11.58 8.96 -3.49
C GLU A 275 11.57 10.19 -2.60
N HIS A 276 11.78 11.38 -3.19
CA HIS A 276 11.68 12.65 -2.49
C HIS A 276 10.27 12.91 -1.96
N LYS A 277 9.24 12.68 -2.80
CA LYS A 277 7.82 12.72 -2.36
C LYS A 277 7.59 11.82 -1.13
N ASN A 278 8.03 10.56 -1.22
CA ASN A 278 7.83 9.58 -0.15
C ASN A 278 8.58 9.96 1.13
N ALA A 279 9.79 10.52 1.02
CA ALA A 279 10.56 11.00 2.16
C ALA A 279 9.86 12.16 2.88
N ILE A 280 9.34 13.13 2.12
CA ILE A 280 8.55 14.25 2.65
C ILE A 280 7.27 13.73 3.33
N LEU A 281 6.49 12.88 2.67
CA LEU A 281 5.27 12.31 3.25
C LEU A 281 5.56 11.48 4.50
N THR A 282 6.67 10.74 4.52
CA THR A 282 7.13 10.01 5.70
C THR A 282 7.44 10.96 6.84
N ARG A 283 8.12 12.09 6.58
CA ARG A 283 8.41 13.09 7.60
C ARG A 283 7.13 13.70 8.16
N LEU A 284 6.17 14.04 7.30
CA LEU A 284 4.85 14.54 7.72
C LEU A 284 4.09 13.51 8.58
N ALA A 285 4.15 12.23 8.22
CA ALA A 285 3.51 11.15 8.96
C ALA A 285 4.07 10.96 10.38
N LEU A 286 5.37 11.20 10.58
CA LEU A 286 6.05 11.03 11.86
C LEU A 286 6.04 12.29 12.73
N THR A 287 5.54 13.41 12.21
CA THR A 287 5.54 14.69 12.93
C THR A 287 4.35 14.78 13.89
N GLY A 288 4.65 14.93 15.17
CA GLY A 288 3.66 15.14 16.23
C GLY A 288 3.39 16.63 16.56
N ALA A 289 4.39 17.50 16.41
CA ALA A 289 4.27 18.93 16.69
C ALA A 289 4.98 19.76 15.62
N ILE A 290 4.37 20.89 15.23
CA ILE A 290 4.92 21.83 14.25
C ILE A 290 5.67 22.92 15.02
N ARG A 291 6.96 23.09 14.73
CA ARG A 291 7.77 24.21 15.25
C ARG A 291 7.80 25.35 14.23
N ARG A 292 8.20 26.55 14.68
CA ARG A 292 8.41 27.69 13.76
C ARG A 292 9.46 27.31 12.71
N PRO A 293 9.18 27.52 11.42
CA PRO A 293 10.11 27.16 10.35
C PRO A 293 11.33 28.08 10.37
N SER A 294 12.53 27.51 10.22
CA SER A 294 13.75 28.28 9.93
C SER A 294 13.86 28.50 8.42
N LEU A 295 13.80 29.76 7.99
CA LEU A 295 13.86 30.14 6.57
C LEU A 295 15.28 30.46 6.09
N GLU A 296 16.28 30.42 6.97
CA GLU A 296 17.68 30.77 6.65
C GLU A 296 18.33 29.83 5.62
N THR A 297 17.76 28.64 5.43
CA THR A 297 18.29 27.59 4.53
C THR A 297 17.55 27.52 3.20
N VAL A 298 16.62 28.43 2.95
CA VAL A 298 15.73 28.42 1.77
C VAL A 298 16.30 29.29 0.64
N PRO A 299 16.30 28.82 -0.62
CA PRO A 299 16.67 29.66 -1.77
C PRO A 299 15.70 30.82 -1.98
N ASP A 300 16.20 32.03 -2.26
CA ASP A 300 15.41 33.26 -2.43
C ASP A 300 14.42 33.21 -3.61
N ASP A 301 14.71 32.37 -4.60
CA ASP A 301 13.96 32.20 -5.85
C ASP A 301 12.85 31.13 -5.78
N ALA A 302 12.58 30.56 -4.60
CA ALA A 302 11.53 29.57 -4.38
C ALA A 302 10.14 30.19 -4.14
N HIS A 303 9.10 29.65 -4.77
CA HIS A 303 7.72 30.08 -4.51
C HIS A 303 7.21 29.47 -3.20
N LEU A 304 7.07 30.29 -2.16
CA LEU A 304 6.61 29.86 -0.83
C LEU A 304 5.10 29.64 -0.79
N ILE A 305 4.67 28.47 -0.34
CA ILE A 305 3.28 28.12 -0.05
C ILE A 305 3.16 27.93 1.46
N HIS A 306 2.52 28.87 2.14
CA HIS A 306 2.32 28.81 3.58
C HIS A 306 1.04 28.04 3.94
N ILE A 307 1.16 27.10 4.88
CA ILE A 307 0.05 26.28 5.42
C ILE A 307 -0.01 26.41 6.94
#